data_AF-A0A6S7K4P5-F1
#
_entry.id   AF-A0A6S7K4P5-F1
#
_cell.length_a   1.000
_cell.length_b   1.000
_cell.length_c   1.000
_cell.angle_alpha   90.00
_cell.angle_beta   90.00
_cell.angle_gamma   90.00
#
_symmetry.space_group_name_H-M   'P 1'
#
loop_
_entity.id
_entity.type
_entity.pdbx_description
1 polymer ?
#
loop_
_entity_poly.entity_id
_entity_poly.type
_entity_poly.pdbx_seq_one_letter_code
_entity_poly.pdbx_strand_id
1 'polypeptide(L)'
;MYVLVGPLKAIPLNEPLVDLIESLKPEIQDLMENCNSVKTWIQLLIPRIEDGNNFGVSIQEDILGEVTRIEAEAASFLDQISRYFITRGKVVSKVVKYPHIMDYRRTVVELDEKEYISLKLCCCELKNHYVSFI
;
A
#
# COMPACT_ATOMS: atom_id res chain seq x y z
N MET A 1 28.79 2.10 6.74
CA MET A 1 29.21 3.52 6.82
C MET A 1 29.69 3.94 5.44
N TYR A 2 28.90 4.70 4.68
CA TYR A 2 29.26 5.09 3.30
C TYR A 2 29.98 6.45 3.30
N VAL A 3 31.30 6.42 3.08
CA VAL A 3 32.12 7.60 2.78
C VAL A 3 31.95 7.93 1.30
N LEU A 4 31.46 9.13 0.98
CA LEU A 4 31.30 9.62 -0.38
C LEU A 4 32.35 10.70 -0.65
N VAL A 5 33.51 10.28 -1.16
CA VAL A 5 34.48 11.17 -1.83
C VAL A 5 34.97 10.43 -3.07
N GLY A 6 34.44 10.77 -4.25
CA GLY A 6 34.74 10.11 -5.53
C GLY A 6 33.59 10.24 -6.55
N PRO A 7 33.82 9.99 -7.85
CA PRO A 7 32.85 10.25 -8.93
C PRO A 7 31.52 9.57 -8.63
N LEU A 8 30.41 10.27 -8.89
CA LEU A 8 29.01 9.94 -8.51
C LEU A 8 28.68 8.45 -8.67
N LYS A 9 29.02 7.66 -7.65
CA LYS A 9 28.58 6.27 -7.55
C LYS A 9 27.09 6.31 -7.21
N ALA A 10 26.27 5.59 -7.96
CA ALA A 10 24.84 5.52 -7.73
C ALA A 10 24.57 5.16 -6.26
N ILE A 11 23.67 5.91 -5.61
CA ILE A 11 23.28 5.63 -4.23
C ILE A 11 22.26 4.49 -4.28
N PRO A 12 22.51 3.35 -3.61
CA PRO A 12 21.67 2.17 -3.75
C PRO A 12 20.30 2.35 -3.08
N LEU A 13 19.36 1.53 -3.54
CA LEU A 13 18.09 1.32 -2.84
C LEU A 13 18.32 0.50 -1.58
N ASN A 14 17.28 0.40 -0.74
CA ASN A 14 17.27 -0.56 0.35
C ASN A 14 16.76 -1.89 -0.21
N GLU A 15 17.68 -2.74 -0.70
CA GLU A 15 17.32 -3.98 -1.40
C GLU A 15 16.39 -4.89 -0.58
N PRO A 16 16.60 -5.13 0.74
CA PRO A 16 15.64 -5.90 1.54
C PRO A 16 14.21 -5.33 1.54
N LEU A 17 14.05 -4.01 1.53
CA LEU A 17 12.72 -3.39 1.40
C LEU A 17 12.15 -3.54 0.00
N VAL A 18 12.99 -3.41 -1.03
CA VAL A 18 12.58 -3.63 -2.42
C VAL A 18 12.07 -5.06 -2.60
N ASP A 19 12.79 -6.06 -2.09
CA ASP A 19 12.37 -7.46 -2.15
C ASP A 19 11.01 -7.70 -1.47
N LEU A 20 10.79 -7.09 -0.30
CA LEU A 20 9.49 -7.15 0.39
C LEU A 20 8.38 -6.47 -0.41
N ILE A 21 8.66 -5.31 -1.00
CA ILE A 21 7.71 -4.55 -1.81
C ILE A 21 7.32 -5.34 -3.07
N GLU A 22 8.29 -5.93 -3.77
CA GLU A 22 8.04 -6.71 -4.98
C GLU A 22 7.30 -8.02 -4.69
N SER A 23 7.44 -8.57 -3.48
CA SER A 23 6.63 -9.70 -3.01
C SER A 23 5.20 -9.29 -2.64
N LEU A 24 5.02 -8.11 -2.04
CA LEU A 24 3.72 -7.67 -1.52
C LEU A 24 2.81 -7.00 -2.57
N LYS A 25 3.39 -6.31 -3.56
CA LYS A 25 2.63 -5.62 -4.62
C LYS A 25 1.64 -6.54 -5.36
N PRO A 26 2.02 -7.75 -5.82
CA PRO A 26 1.08 -8.66 -6.47
C PRO A 26 -0.10 -9.02 -5.57
N GLU A 27 0.15 -9.30 -4.28
CA GLU A 27 -0.89 -9.66 -3.32
C GLU A 27 -1.91 -8.53 -3.11
N ILE A 28 -1.44 -7.28 -3.12
CA ILE A 28 -2.32 -6.10 -3.05
C ILE A 28 -3.17 -5.98 -4.34
N GLN A 29 -2.55 -6.19 -5.50
CA GLN A 29 -3.24 -6.12 -6.80
C GLN A 29 -4.30 -7.21 -6.91
N ASP A 30 -3.97 -8.44 -6.52
CA ASP A 30 -4.90 -9.57 -6.50
C ASP A 30 -6.10 -9.29 -5.58
N LEU A 31 -5.87 -8.71 -4.40
CA LEU A 31 -6.97 -8.30 -3.52
C LEU A 31 -7.89 -7.28 -4.20
N MET A 32 -7.32 -6.27 -4.89
CA MET A 32 -8.11 -5.27 -5.61
C MET A 32 -8.94 -5.90 -6.74
N GLU A 33 -8.35 -6.82 -7.52
CA GLU A 33 -9.05 -7.54 -8.59
C GLU A 33 -10.19 -8.42 -8.04
N ASN A 34 -9.95 -9.10 -6.92
CA ASN A 34 -10.96 -9.89 -6.22
C ASN A 34 -12.11 -9.00 -5.71
N CYS A 35 -11.80 -7.88 -5.05
CA CYS A 35 -12.79 -6.90 -4.64
C CYS A 35 -13.63 -6.41 -5.83
N ASN A 36 -12.99 -6.05 -6.95
CA ASN A 36 -13.69 -5.59 -8.14
C ASN A 36 -14.63 -6.64 -8.72
N SER A 37 -14.19 -7.91 -8.72
CA SER A 37 -15.01 -9.04 -9.17
C SER A 37 -16.23 -9.25 -8.27
N VAL A 38 -16.05 -9.22 -6.94
CA VAL A 38 -17.15 -9.35 -5.97
C VAL A 38 -18.13 -8.19 -6.07
N LYS A 39 -17.66 -6.94 -6.16
CA LYS A 39 -18.53 -5.77 -6.36
C LYS A 39 -19.39 -5.93 -7.61
N THR A 40 -18.76 -6.28 -8.73
CA THR A 40 -19.46 -6.49 -10.01
C THR A 40 -20.51 -7.58 -9.87
N TRP A 41 -20.18 -8.69 -9.21
CA TRP A 41 -21.10 -9.79 -8.97
C TRP A 41 -22.32 -9.36 -8.12
N ILE A 42 -22.10 -8.65 -7.02
CA ILE A 42 -23.19 -8.13 -6.16
C ILE A 42 -24.07 -7.18 -6.96
N GLN A 43 -23.48 -6.23 -7.69
CA GLN A 43 -24.22 -5.25 -8.49
C GLN A 43 -25.10 -5.90 -9.56
N LEU A 44 -24.65 -7.00 -10.18
CA LEU A 44 -25.44 -7.76 -11.15
C LEU A 44 -26.61 -8.53 -10.51
N LEU A 45 -26.54 -8.81 -9.20
CA LEU A 45 -27.57 -9.50 -8.44
C LEU A 45 -28.58 -8.56 -7.77
N ILE A 46 -28.34 -7.25 -7.76
CA ILE A 46 -29.30 -6.28 -7.23
C ILE A 46 -30.53 -6.25 -8.16
N PRO A 47 -31.74 -6.56 -7.64
CA PRO A 47 -32.96 -6.57 -8.44
C PRO A 47 -33.39 -5.16 -8.84
N ARG A 48 -34.38 -5.08 -9.75
CA ARG A 48 -35.03 -3.79 -10.02
C ARG A 48 -35.71 -3.27 -8.75
N ILE A 49 -35.77 -1.96 -8.63
CA ILE A 49 -36.44 -1.30 -7.50
C ILE A 49 -37.93 -1.66 -7.52
N GLU A 50 -38.42 -2.18 -6.40
CA GLU A 50 -39.82 -2.53 -6.16
C GLU A 50 -40.30 -1.86 -4.86
N ASP A 51 -41.61 -1.64 -4.74
CA ASP A 51 -42.21 -1.10 -3.52
C ASP A 51 -42.32 -2.19 -2.44
N GLY A 52 -41.31 -2.24 -1.56
CA GLY A 52 -41.25 -3.18 -0.43
C GLY A 52 -40.36 -4.40 -0.68
N ASN A 53 -40.10 -5.19 0.37
CA ASN A 53 -39.17 -6.34 0.35
C ASN A 53 -37.68 -5.98 0.10
N ASN A 54 -37.28 -4.76 0.50
CA ASN A 54 -35.94 -4.22 0.23
C ASN A 54 -34.87 -4.64 1.25
N PHE A 55 -35.21 -5.46 2.25
CA PHE A 55 -34.26 -5.87 3.28
C PHE A 55 -33.07 -6.64 2.69
N GLY A 56 -33.31 -7.54 1.74
CA GLY A 56 -32.23 -8.24 1.05
C GLY A 56 -31.32 -7.28 0.26
N VAL A 57 -31.90 -6.24 -0.33
CA VAL A 57 -31.17 -5.21 -1.08
C VAL A 57 -30.29 -4.37 -0.15
N SER A 58 -30.79 -3.96 1.02
CA SER A 58 -29.97 -3.19 1.97
C SER A 58 -28.76 -3.98 2.46
N ILE A 59 -28.90 -5.30 2.67
CA ILE A 59 -27.76 -6.16 3.02
C ILE A 59 -26.76 -6.24 1.85
N GLN A 60 -27.22 -6.33 0.60
CA GLN A 60 -26.33 -6.29 -0.57
C GLN A 60 -25.58 -4.95 -0.67
N GLU A 61 -26.25 -3.83 -0.40
CA GLU A 61 -25.66 -2.50 -0.40
C GLU A 61 -24.60 -2.33 0.71
N ASP A 62 -24.87 -2.83 1.92
CA ASP A 62 -23.93 -2.81 3.04
C ASP A 62 -22.63 -3.57 2.69
N ILE A 63 -22.77 -4.78 2.13
CA ILE A 63 -21.62 -5.60 1.72
C ILE A 63 -20.86 -4.93 0.57
N LEU A 64 -21.57 -4.35 -0.40
CA LEU A 64 -20.95 -3.58 -1.49
C LEU A 64 -20.12 -2.39 -0.96
N GLY A 65 -20.63 -1.72 0.07
CA GLY A 65 -19.92 -0.66 0.78
C GLY A 65 -18.62 -1.16 1.41
N GLU A 66 -18.66 -2.30 2.10
CA GLU A 66 -17.49 -2.89 2.74
C GLU A 66 -16.43 -3.35 1.72
N VAL A 67 -16.82 -4.02 0.63
CA VAL A 67 -15.87 -4.43 -0.42
C VAL A 67 -15.22 -3.21 -1.08
N THR A 68 -15.99 -2.13 -1.28
CA THR A 68 -15.45 -0.86 -1.81
C THR A 68 -14.45 -0.22 -0.86
N ARG A 69 -14.71 -0.29 0.46
CA ARG A 69 -13.79 0.20 1.48
C ARG A 69 -12.46 -0.57 1.46
N ILE A 70 -12.52 -1.90 1.39
CA ILE A 70 -11.34 -2.77 1.34
C ILE A 70 -10.50 -2.50 0.09
N GLU A 71 -11.12 -2.36 -1.07
CA GLU A 71 -10.40 -2.04 -2.32
C GLU A 71 -9.69 -0.66 -2.23
N ALA A 72 -10.36 0.35 -1.67
CA ALA A 72 -9.77 1.68 -1.50
C ALA A 72 -8.58 1.65 -0.51
N GLU A 73 -8.70 0.87 0.56
CA GLU A 73 -7.62 0.64 1.52
C GLU A 73 -6.42 -0.05 0.84
N ALA A 74 -6.65 -1.10 0.04
CA ALA A 74 -5.63 -1.78 -0.74
C ALA A 74 -4.91 -0.82 -1.72
N ALA A 75 -5.67 0.00 -2.44
CA ALA A 75 -5.09 1.02 -3.34
C ALA A 75 -4.20 2.03 -2.60
N SER A 76 -4.55 2.37 -1.34
CA SER A 76 -3.75 3.29 -0.52
C SER A 76 -2.38 2.73 -0.16
N PHE A 77 -2.22 1.41 -0.06
CA PHE A 77 -0.92 0.77 0.18
C PHE A 77 0.03 0.96 -1.01
N LEU A 78 -0.47 0.85 -2.25
CA LEU A 78 0.34 1.08 -3.45
C LEU A 78 0.82 2.54 -3.56
N ASP A 79 -0.03 3.49 -3.17
CA ASP A 79 0.34 4.91 -3.09
C ASP A 79 1.38 5.18 -1.99
N GLN A 80 1.25 4.52 -0.83
CA GLN A 80 2.25 4.61 0.23
C GLN A 80 3.64 4.11 -0.22
N ILE A 81 3.70 2.96 -0.89
CA ILE A 81 4.94 2.41 -1.46
C ILE A 81 5.58 3.42 -2.42
N SER A 82 4.78 4.03 -3.29
CA SER A 82 5.28 5.03 -4.25
C SER A 82 5.83 6.28 -3.52
N ARG A 83 5.13 6.74 -2.48
CA ARG A 83 5.56 7.86 -1.63
C ARG A 83 6.86 7.59 -0.89
N TYR A 84 7.13 6.35 -0.48
CA TYR A 84 8.40 5.97 0.15
C TYR A 84 9.59 6.27 -0.75
N PHE A 85 9.58 5.77 -2.00
CA PHE A 85 10.69 6.00 -2.94
C PHE A 85 10.91 7.48 -3.23
N ILE A 86 9.83 8.24 -3.43
CA ILE A 86 9.89 9.69 -3.67
C ILE A 86 10.51 10.41 -2.46
N THR A 87 10.04 10.07 -1.25
CA THR A 87 10.48 10.74 -0.01
C THR A 87 11.93 10.39 0.30
N ARG A 88 12.30 9.11 0.21
CA ARG A 88 13.67 8.65 0.40
C ARG A 88 14.62 9.31 -0.59
N GLY A 89 14.26 9.36 -1.88
CA GLY A 89 15.05 10.04 -2.91
C GLY A 89 15.28 11.52 -2.60
N LYS A 90 14.24 12.24 -2.15
CA LYS A 90 14.35 13.64 -1.70
C LYS A 90 15.33 13.78 -0.53
N VAL A 91 15.23 12.94 0.51
CA VAL A 91 16.12 13.03 1.67
C VAL A 91 17.56 12.65 1.32
N VAL A 92 17.76 11.60 0.52
CA VAL A 92 19.08 11.21 0.01
C VAL A 92 19.74 12.35 -0.76
N SER A 93 18.99 13.09 -1.59
CA SER A 93 19.53 14.27 -2.28
C SER A 93 20.03 15.35 -1.30
N LYS A 94 19.39 15.49 -0.12
CA LYS A 94 19.82 16.40 0.94
C LYS A 94 21.07 15.91 1.66
N VAL A 95 21.24 14.60 1.85
CA VAL A 95 22.48 14.01 2.39
C VAL A 95 23.68 14.36 1.50
N VAL A 96 23.52 14.27 0.18
CA VAL A 96 24.58 14.62 -0.78
C VAL A 96 24.86 16.12 -0.77
N LYS A 97 23.81 16.95 -0.77
CA LYS A 97 23.94 18.41 -0.82
C LYS A 97 24.47 19.03 0.49
N TYR A 98 24.17 18.42 1.63
CA TYR A 98 24.50 18.93 2.97
C TYR A 98 25.14 17.82 3.83
N PRO A 99 26.37 17.38 3.48
CA PRO A 99 26.98 16.21 4.12
C PRO A 99 27.31 16.38 5.60
N HIS A 100 27.36 17.62 6.09
CA HIS A 100 27.62 17.98 7.48
C HIS A 100 26.35 17.94 8.36
N ILE A 101 25.15 17.87 7.76
CA ILE A 101 23.89 17.76 8.50
C ILE A 101 23.58 16.28 8.71
N MET A 102 23.94 15.76 9.88
CA MET A 102 23.80 14.35 10.21
C MET A 102 22.33 13.90 10.32
N ASP A 103 21.41 14.82 10.63
CA ASP A 103 19.98 14.53 10.68
C ASP A 103 19.46 13.97 9.36
N TYR A 104 19.91 14.45 8.20
CA TYR A 104 19.48 13.88 6.91
C TYR A 104 19.89 12.43 6.76
N ARG A 105 21.06 12.02 7.27
CA ARG A 105 21.49 10.62 7.26
C ARG A 105 20.63 9.79 8.20
N ARG A 106 20.30 10.31 9.39
CA ARG A 106 19.40 9.65 10.33
C ARG A 106 18.00 9.50 9.74
N THR A 107 17.47 10.52 9.09
CA THR A 107 16.13 10.47 8.46
C THR A 107 16.03 9.39 7.38
N VAL A 108 17.08 9.11 6.60
CA VAL A 108 17.05 7.97 5.65
C VAL A 108 16.83 6.64 6.39
N VAL A 109 17.52 6.45 7.52
CA VAL A 109 17.37 5.23 8.35
C VAL A 109 15.97 5.14 8.93
N GLU A 110 15.45 6.23 9.50
CA GLU A 110 14.10 6.30 10.06
C GLU A 110 13.01 6.04 9.00
N LEU A 111 13.20 6.54 7.77
CA LEU A 111 12.28 6.28 6.66
C LEU A 111 12.28 4.79 6.27
N ASP A 112 13.46 4.16 6.21
CA ASP A 112 13.59 2.74 5.90
C ASP A 112 12.95 1.87 7.00
N GLU A 113 13.18 2.18 8.28
CA GLU A 113 12.58 1.47 9.42
C GLU A 113 11.05 1.63 9.47
N LYS A 114 10.56 2.85 9.23
CA LYS A 114 9.12 3.12 9.14
C LYS A 114 8.48 2.33 8.00
N GLU A 115 9.11 2.27 6.84
CA GLU A 115 8.57 1.56 5.68
C GLU A 115 8.49 0.06 5.95
N TYR A 116 9.53 -0.52 6.58
CA TYR A 116 9.50 -1.92 6.99
C TYR A 116 8.29 -2.27 7.88
N ILE A 117 8.02 -1.44 8.88
CA ILE A 117 6.86 -1.62 9.77
C ILE A 117 5.56 -1.49 8.99
N SER A 118 5.49 -0.51 8.08
CA SER A 118 4.30 -0.28 7.26
C SER A 118 3.98 -1.47 6.34
N LEU A 119 5.00 -2.05 5.69
CA LEU A 119 4.84 -3.24 4.86
C LEU A 119 4.38 -4.46 5.66
N LYS A 120 4.88 -4.61 6.90
CA LYS A 120 4.42 -5.66 7.82
C LYS A 120 2.94 -5.50 8.17
N LEU A 121 2.51 -4.28 8.49
CA LEU A 121 1.10 -3.99 8.79
C LEU A 121 0.23 -4.26 7.56
N CYS A 122 0.64 -3.80 6.38
CA CYS A 122 -0.05 -4.09 5.13
C CYS A 122 -0.25 -5.60 4.92
N CYS A 123 0.80 -6.42 5.12
CA CYS A 123 0.69 -7.88 5.03
C CYS A 123 -0.35 -8.46 6.01
N CYS A 124 -0.43 -7.93 7.23
CA CYS A 124 -1.44 -8.34 8.21
C CYS A 124 -2.85 -7.94 7.75
N GLU A 125 -3.04 -6.71 7.26
CA GLU A 125 -4.36 -6.24 6.82
C GLU A 125 -4.86 -6.97 5.58
N LEU A 126 -3.99 -7.28 4.62
CA LEU A 126 -4.36 -8.12 3.47
C LEU A 126 -4.94 -9.47 3.93
N LYS A 127 -4.30 -10.12 4.92
CA LYS A 127 -4.82 -11.37 5.50
C LYS A 127 -6.17 -11.17 6.18
N ASN A 128 -6.32 -10.10 6.95
CA ASN A 128 -7.58 -9.78 7.64
C ASN A 128 -8.71 -9.58 6.62
N HIS A 129 -8.47 -8.84 5.54
CA HIS A 129 -9.45 -8.62 4.48
C HIS A 129 -9.89 -9.91 3.80
N TYR A 130 -8.96 -10.82 3.49
CA TYR A 130 -9.32 -12.14 2.94
C TYR A 130 -10.16 -12.96 3.91
N VAL A 131 -9.90 -12.89 5.22
CA VAL A 131 -10.72 -13.56 6.24
C VAL A 131 -12.12 -12.93 6.33
N SER A 132 -12.24 -11.61 6.17
CA SER A 132 -13.54 -10.93 6.15
C SER A 132 -14.44 -11.34 4.96
N PHE A 133 -13.87 -11.93 3.91
CA PHE A 133 -14.64 -12.49 2.79
C PHE A 133 -15.17 -13.91 3.03
N ILE A 134 -14.76 -14.59 4.11
CA ILE A 134 -15.17 -15.96 4.48
C ILE A 134 -16.18 -15.92 5.62
#